data_AF-A0A7R9GKT7-F1
#
_entry.id   AF-A0A7R9GKT7-F1
#
_cell.length_a   1.000
_cell.length_b   1.000
_cell.length_c   1.000
_cell.angle_alpha   90.00
_cell.angle_beta   90.00
_cell.angle_gamma   90.00
#
_symmetry.space_group_name_H-M   'P 1'
#
loop_
_entity.id
_entity.type
_entity.pdbx_description
1 polymer ?
#
loop_
_entity_poly.entity_id
_entity_poly.type
_entity_poly.pdbx_seq_one_letter_code
_entity_poly.pdbx_strand_id
1 'polypeptide(L)'
;MPEIAGGVRSIVCQVPGKSEPGLFVGTTKNLILEGGLQSKFQPLVVGHAKQLWALAVHPSLPVFASAGFDRNILKWKNHKPEWRVQFQSKKCPLLKIVLRFSLNALLQVSMRMGSFSQWVPLMVM
;
A
#
# COMPACT_ATOMS: atom_id res chain seq x y z
N MET A 1 -8.40 -7.04 -18.71
CA MET A 1 -7.84 -6.65 -17.39
C MET A 1 -8.35 -5.30 -16.86
N PRO A 2 -8.59 -4.24 -17.67
CA PRO A 2 -9.03 -2.94 -17.12
C PRO A 2 -10.35 -3.03 -16.32
N GLU A 3 -11.30 -3.81 -16.81
CA GLU A 3 -12.66 -3.89 -16.26
C GLU A 3 -12.70 -4.49 -14.83
N ILE A 4 -11.85 -5.49 -14.55
CA ILE A 4 -11.79 -6.16 -13.24
C ILE A 4 -11.04 -5.33 -12.18
N ALA A 5 -10.13 -4.45 -12.61
CA ALA A 5 -9.28 -3.68 -11.72
C ALA A 5 -9.91 -2.35 -11.29
N GLY A 6 -10.76 -1.77 -12.13
CA GLY A 6 -11.26 -0.41 -11.91
C GLY A 6 -10.16 0.63 -12.12
N GLY A 7 -10.29 1.79 -11.47
CA GLY A 7 -9.34 2.89 -11.58
C GLY A 7 -8.06 2.67 -10.77
N VAL A 8 -6.98 3.31 -11.19
CA VAL A 8 -5.70 3.32 -10.45
C VAL A 8 -5.73 4.38 -9.35
N ARG A 9 -5.26 4.04 -8.15
CA ARG A 9 -5.16 4.96 -7.01
C ARG A 9 -3.74 5.19 -6.51
N SER A 10 -2.86 4.21 -6.68
CA SER A 10 -1.49 4.29 -6.21
C SER A 10 -0.60 3.44 -7.11
N ILE A 11 0.61 3.93 -7.36
CA ILE A 11 1.66 3.21 -8.08
C ILE A 11 2.93 3.37 -7.25
N VAL A 12 3.63 2.27 -6.99
CA VAL A 12 4.89 2.26 -6.26
C VAL A 12 5.90 1.35 -6.95
N CYS A 13 7.15 1.78 -6.99
CA CYS A 13 8.24 0.95 -7.49
C CYS A 13 8.59 -0.13 -6.47
N GLN A 14 8.84 -1.34 -6.98
CA GLN A 14 9.53 -2.37 -6.23
C GLN A 14 11.00 -2.00 -6.03
N VAL A 15 11.63 -2.69 -5.10
CA VAL A 15 13.05 -2.52 -4.73
C VAL A 15 13.94 -2.38 -5.98
N PRO A 16 14.78 -1.34 -6.07
CA PRO A 16 15.81 -1.23 -7.11
C PRO A 16 16.83 -2.37 -6.94
N GLY A 17 17.14 -3.09 -8.01
CA GLY A 17 18.09 -4.21 -7.97
C GLY A 17 17.80 -5.34 -8.94
N LYS A 18 16.61 -5.36 -9.55
CA LYS A 18 16.31 -6.17 -10.74
C LYS A 18 16.69 -5.41 -12.01
N SER A 19 17.03 -6.14 -13.08
CA SER A 19 17.32 -5.55 -14.40
C SER A 19 16.16 -4.71 -14.93
N GLU A 20 14.93 -5.05 -14.56
CA GLU A 20 13.76 -4.21 -14.74
C GLU A 20 13.06 -3.94 -13.40
N PRO A 21 12.76 -2.67 -13.08
CA PRO A 21 12.03 -2.35 -11.86
C PRO A 21 10.58 -2.79 -11.99
N GLY A 22 10.16 -3.69 -11.10
CA GLY A 22 8.75 -4.04 -10.94
C GLY A 22 7.94 -2.87 -10.35
N LEU A 23 6.65 -2.86 -10.61
CA LEU A 23 5.68 -1.87 -10.12
C LEU A 23 4.55 -2.61 -9.39
N PHE A 24 4.11 -2.06 -8.26
CA PHE A 24 2.82 -2.39 -7.68
C PHE A 24 1.81 -1.29 -7.96
N VAL A 25 0.59 -1.70 -8.28
CA VAL A 25 -0.52 -0.80 -8.57
C VAL A 25 -1.70 -1.13 -7.66
N GLY A 26 -2.16 -0.14 -6.91
CA GLY A 26 -3.35 -0.25 -6.06
C GLY A 26 -4.56 0.32 -6.76
N THR A 27 -5.67 -0.43 -6.77
CA THR A 27 -6.85 -0.09 -7.57
C THR A 27 -8.10 0.24 -6.74
N THR A 28 -9.12 0.81 -7.39
CA THR A 28 -10.41 1.11 -6.75
C THR A 28 -11.23 -0.13 -6.43
N LYS A 29 -10.94 -1.28 -7.05
CA LYS A 29 -11.56 -2.59 -6.76
C LYS A 29 -10.72 -3.47 -5.82
N ASN A 30 -9.84 -2.84 -5.02
CA ASN A 30 -9.08 -3.47 -3.94
C ASN A 30 -8.02 -4.48 -4.41
N LEU A 31 -7.72 -4.50 -5.71
CA LEU A 31 -6.65 -5.32 -6.24
C LEU A 31 -5.32 -4.60 -6.04
N ILE A 32 -4.32 -5.36 -5.63
CA ILE A 32 -2.92 -4.98 -5.81
C ILE A 32 -2.43 -5.75 -7.03
N LEU A 33 -1.99 -5.05 -8.05
CA LEU A 33 -1.42 -5.64 -9.26
C LEU A 33 0.10 -5.55 -9.20
N GLU A 34 0.77 -6.51 -9.82
CA GLU A 34 2.21 -6.51 -10.08
C GLU A 34 2.46 -6.49 -11.58
N GLY A 35 3.42 -5.68 -12.03
CA GLY A 35 3.83 -5.60 -13.42
C GLY A 35 5.07 -4.73 -13.58
N GLY A 36 5.29 -4.18 -14.76
CA GLY A 36 6.47 -3.36 -15.06
C GLY A 36 6.26 -2.58 -16.35
N LEU A 37 7.28 -1.83 -16.76
CA LEU A 37 7.20 -1.02 -17.99
C LEU A 37 7.07 -1.90 -19.25
N GLN A 38 7.74 -3.05 -19.27
CA GLN A 38 7.71 -3.99 -20.40
C GLN A 38 6.86 -5.25 -20.11
N SER A 39 6.34 -5.40 -18.89
CA SER A 39 5.60 -6.59 -18.47
C SER A 39 4.12 -6.29 -18.18
N LYS A 40 3.25 -7.25 -18.53
CA LYS A 40 1.82 -7.12 -18.29
C LYS A 40 1.53 -7.11 -16.79
N PHE A 41 0.66 -6.20 -16.36
CA PHE A 41 0.15 -6.21 -14.98
C PHE A 41 -0.73 -7.43 -14.74
N GLN A 42 -0.54 -8.12 -13.62
CA GLN A 42 -1.35 -9.25 -13.15
C GLN A 42 -1.84 -9.03 -11.72
N PRO A 43 -3.00 -9.58 -11.31
CA PRO A 43 -3.44 -9.51 -9.93
C PRO A 43 -2.46 -10.26 -9.03
N LEU A 44 -1.98 -9.57 -8.00
CA LEU A 44 -1.04 -10.11 -7.02
C LEU A 44 -1.77 -10.61 -5.78
N VAL A 45 -2.50 -9.71 -5.12
CA VAL A 45 -3.21 -9.99 -3.87
C VAL A 45 -4.48 -9.15 -3.75
N VAL A 46 -5.40 -9.64 -2.92
CA VAL A 46 -6.60 -8.95 -2.47
C VAL A 46 -6.71 -9.13 -0.96
N GLY A 47 -6.81 -8.03 -0.21
CA GLY A 47 -6.88 -8.10 1.26
C GLY A 47 -7.79 -7.08 1.93
N HIS A 48 -8.22 -6.05 1.18
CA HIS A 48 -9.11 -5.03 1.71
C HIS A 48 -10.55 -5.27 1.28
N ALA A 49 -11.48 -4.96 2.17
CA ALA A 49 -12.91 -5.02 1.88
C ALA A 49 -13.40 -3.80 1.06
N LYS A 50 -12.58 -2.75 0.97
CA LYS A 50 -12.87 -1.51 0.23
C LYS A 50 -11.63 -1.02 -0.51
N GLN A 51 -11.83 -0.01 -1.37
CA GLN A 51 -10.80 0.50 -2.27
C GLN A 51 -9.49 0.81 -1.54
N LEU A 52 -8.38 0.59 -2.23
CA LEU A 52 -7.06 0.91 -1.71
C LEU A 52 -6.90 2.42 -1.58
N TRP A 53 -6.13 2.85 -0.60
CA TRP A 53 -5.85 4.26 -0.35
C TRP A 53 -4.37 4.58 -0.50
N ALA A 54 -3.51 3.69 -0.01
CA ALA A 54 -2.07 3.87 -0.04
C ALA A 54 -1.37 2.52 -0.19
N LEU A 55 -0.19 2.57 -0.81
CA LEU A 55 0.77 1.49 -0.92
C LEU A 55 2.16 2.02 -0.59
N ALA A 56 3.00 1.19 0.02
CA ALA A 56 4.42 1.45 0.23
C ALA A 56 5.20 0.15 0.09
N VAL A 57 6.40 0.23 -0.48
CA VAL A 57 7.31 -0.92 -0.59
C VAL A 57 8.48 -0.71 0.35
N HIS A 58 8.88 -1.78 1.02
CA HIS A 58 10.07 -1.76 1.87
C HIS A 58 11.33 -1.62 1.00
N PRO A 59 12.32 -0.78 1.38
CA PRO A 59 13.47 -0.48 0.52
C PRO A 59 14.38 -1.68 0.19
N SER A 60 14.49 -2.68 1.08
CA SER A 60 15.43 -3.82 0.90
C SER A 60 14.82 -5.23 0.94
N LEU A 61 13.65 -5.40 1.56
CA LEU A 61 13.01 -6.70 1.81
C LEU A 61 11.82 -6.88 0.87
N PRO A 62 11.42 -8.14 0.56
CA PRO A 62 10.23 -8.45 -0.24
C PRO A 62 8.94 -8.25 0.59
N VAL A 63 8.79 -7.06 1.15
CA VAL A 63 7.70 -6.65 2.02
C VAL A 63 7.08 -5.38 1.47
N PHE A 64 5.76 -5.29 1.53
CA PHE A 64 5.04 -4.07 1.21
C PHE A 64 3.88 -3.88 2.19
N ALA A 65 3.37 -2.66 2.27
CA ALA A 65 2.24 -2.30 3.11
C ALA A 65 1.14 -1.66 2.27
N SER A 66 -0.11 -1.93 2.63
CA SER A 66 -1.28 -1.33 2.00
C SER A 66 -2.24 -0.80 3.04
N ALA A 67 -2.94 0.29 2.72
CA ALA A 67 -4.04 0.80 3.54
C ALA A 67 -5.29 0.95 2.67
N GLY A 68 -6.46 0.64 3.24
CA GLY A 68 -7.73 0.68 2.53
C GLY A 68 -8.79 1.54 3.23
N PHE A 69 -9.86 1.85 2.49
CA PHE A 69 -11.04 2.54 3.02
C PHE A 69 -11.84 1.71 4.04
N ASP A 70 -11.47 0.45 4.21
CA ASP A 70 -11.96 -0.44 5.25
C ASP A 70 -11.31 -0.18 6.62
N ARG A 71 -10.42 0.83 6.68
CA ARG A 71 -9.66 1.26 7.86
C ARG A 71 -8.64 0.24 8.35
N ASN A 72 -8.26 -0.69 7.48
CA ASN A 72 -7.18 -1.62 7.76
C ASN A 72 -5.89 -1.16 7.10
N ILE A 73 -4.78 -1.42 7.77
CA ILE A 73 -3.43 -1.39 7.22
C ILE A 73 -2.95 -2.84 7.27
N LEU A 74 -2.49 -3.35 6.13
CA LEU A 74 -1.95 -4.70 6.00
C LEU A 74 -0.47 -4.62 5.64
N LYS A 75 0.33 -5.46 6.27
CA LYS A 75 1.71 -5.75 5.86
C LYS A 75 1.73 -7.09 5.17
N TRP A 76 2.42 -7.13 4.05
CA TRP A 76 2.51 -8.28 3.17
C TRP A 76 3.94 -8.75 3.08
N LYS A 77 4.12 -10.07 3.13
CA LYS A 77 5.40 -10.73 2.91
C LYS A 77 5.15 -11.95 2.05
N ASN A 78 5.90 -12.10 0.95
CA ASN A 78 5.71 -13.18 -0.01
C ASN A 78 4.24 -13.33 -0.46
N HIS A 79 3.58 -12.20 -0.74
CA HIS A 79 2.18 -12.13 -1.18
C HIS A 79 1.14 -12.66 -0.16
N LYS A 80 1.54 -12.85 1.10
CA LYS A 80 0.65 -13.24 2.18
C LYS A 80 0.53 -12.11 3.20
N PRO A 81 -0.67 -11.89 3.78
CA PRO A 81 -0.82 -10.93 4.86
C PRO A 81 -0.07 -11.47 6.09
N GLU A 82 0.99 -10.77 6.48
CA GLU A 82 1.76 -11.11 7.68
C GLU A 82 1.15 -10.45 8.92
N TRP A 83 0.62 -9.23 8.76
CA TRP A 83 0.06 -8.45 9.85
C TRP A 83 -1.06 -7.53 9.36
N ARG A 84 -1.99 -7.23 10.27
CA ARG A 84 -3.11 -6.32 10.04
C ARG A 84 -3.36 -5.48 11.28
N VAL A 85 -3.49 -4.17 11.10
CA VAL A 85 -4.00 -3.25 12.13
C VAL A 85 -5.17 -2.47 11.59
N GLN A 86 -6.18 -2.31 12.44
CA GLN A 86 -7.29 -1.42 12.19
C GLN A 86 -7.08 -0.11 12.93
N PHE A 87 -7.26 1.02 12.26
CA PHE A 87 -7.25 2.32 12.91
C PHE A 87 -8.67 2.85 13.10
N GLN A 88 -8.88 3.53 14.23
CA GLN A 88 -10.13 4.22 14.49
C GLN A 88 -9.95 5.69 14.11
N SER A 89 -10.67 6.13 13.08
CA SER A 89 -10.84 7.54 12.78
C SER A 89 -12.32 7.88 12.81
N LYS A 90 -12.65 9.08 13.33
CA LYS A 90 -13.98 9.68 13.08
C LYS A 90 -14.17 9.72 11.56
N LYS A 91 -15.40 9.46 11.08
CA LYS A 91 -15.72 9.50 9.64
C LYS A 91 -15.38 10.88 9.08
N CYS A 92 -14.19 11.02 8.52
CA CYS A 92 -13.66 12.25 7.96
C CYS A 92 -13.36 11.99 6.48
N PRO A 93 -14.15 12.56 5.54
CA PRO A 93 -13.96 12.30 4.10
C PRO A 93 -12.64 12.88 3.55
N LEU A 94 -12.04 13.83 4.26
CA LEU A 94 -10.79 14.49 3.88
C LEU A 94 -9.52 13.83 4.45
N LEU A 95 -9.68 12.73 5.21
CA LEU A 95 -8.55 12.00 5.74
C LEU A 95 -7.67 11.53 4.57
N LYS A 96 -6.37 11.79 4.62
CA LYS A 96 -5.40 11.21 3.68
C LYS A 96 -4.47 10.31 4.46
N ILE A 97 -4.34 9.06 4.01
CA ILE A 97 -3.38 8.11 4.59
C ILE A 97 -2.19 8.03 3.67
N VAL A 98 -1.00 8.20 4.23
CA VAL A 98 0.27 8.01 3.54
C VAL A 98 1.05 6.94 4.29
N LEU A 99 1.54 5.97 3.54
CA LEU A 99 2.44 4.93 4.04
C LEU A 99 3.85 5.21 3.54
N ARG A 100 4.85 5.00 4.39
CA ARG A 100 6.26 5.07 4.02
C ARG A 100 7.05 4.09 4.87
N PHE A 101 8.03 3.41 4.29
CA PHE A 101 9.06 2.73 5.07
C PHE A 101 10.20 3.69 5.37
N SER A 102 10.65 3.75 6.63
CA SER A 102 11.85 4.49 7.02
C SER A 102 13.12 3.74 6.59
N LEU A 103 14.27 4.40 6.70
CA LEU A 103 15.58 3.78 6.46
C LEU A 103 15.83 2.58 7.39
N ASN A 104 15.24 2.59 8.59
CA ASN A 104 15.32 1.51 9.57
C ASN A 104 14.21 0.47 9.39
N ALA A 105 13.64 0.34 8.19
CA ALA A 105 12.61 -0.65 7.87
C ALA A 105 11.25 -0.47 8.59
N LEU A 106 11.07 0.58 9.40
CA LEU A 106 9.83 0.78 10.15
C LEU A 106 8.74 1.38 9.24
N LEU A 107 7.53 0.81 9.30
CA LEU A 107 6.37 1.36 8.61
C LEU A 107 5.90 2.61 9.36
N GLN A 108 6.01 3.75 8.69
CA GLN A 108 5.47 5.02 9.14
C GLN A 108 4.13 5.27 8.47
N VAL A 109 3.15 5.65 9.27
CA VAL A 109 1.80 5.97 8.80
C VAL A 109 1.53 7.43 9.15
N SER A 110 1.17 8.23 8.14
CA SER A 110 0.66 9.57 8.35
C SER A 110 -0.81 9.64 8.02
N MET A 111 -1.57 10.21 8.94
CA MET A 111 -2.97 10.56 8.77
C MET A 111 -3.05 12.09 8.70
N ARG A 112 -3.43 12.62 7.55
CA ARG A 112 -3.54 14.06 7.35
C ARG A 112 -5.00 14.48 7.32
N MET A 113 -5.36 15.43 8.19
CA MET A 113 -6.60 16.19 8.12
C MET A 113 -6.22 17.67 7.95
N GLY A 114 -6.37 18.21 6.74
CA GLY A 114 -5.98 19.60 6.47
C GLY A 114 -4.45 19.82 6.45
N SER A 115 -3.99 20.94 7.00
CA SER A 115 -2.58 21.38 6.91
C SER A 115 -1.62 20.59 7.81
N PHE A 116 -2.10 19.93 8.87
CA PHE A 116 -1.27 19.24 9.87
C PHE A 116 -1.08 17.75 9.55
N SER A 117 0.16 17.27 9.61
CA SER A 117 0.51 15.84 9.43
C SER A 117 1.39 15.37 10.59
N GLN A 118 0.95 14.30 11.26
CA GLN A 118 1.77 13.59 12.24
C GLN A 118 2.14 12.22 11.66
N TRP A 119 3.39 11.81 11.84
CA TRP A 119 3.85 10.45 11.52
C TRP A 119 3.83 9.64 12.79
N VAL A 120 3.08 8.54 12.78
CA VAL A 120 3.11 7.57 13.88
C VAL A 120 3.95 6.39 13.41
N PRO A 121 5.08 6.09 14.07
CA PRO A 121 5.77 4.84 13.83
C PRO A 121 4.87 3.72 14.33
N LEU A 122 4.43 2.86 13.41
CA LEU A 122 3.88 1.57 13.82
C LEU A 122 5.09 0.65 13.97
N MET A 123 5.42 0.32 15.21
CA MET A 123 6.46 -0.66 15.50
C MET A 123 5.94 -2.00 14.99
N VAL A 124 6.44 -2.40 13.83
CA VAL A 124 6.18 -3.72 13.28
C VAL A 124 7.30 -4.61 13.81
N MET A 125 7.00 -5.35 14.88
CA MET A 125 7.89 -6.42 15.37
C MET A 125 7.94 -7.57 14.37
#